data_AF-A0A416X0R1-F1
#
_entry.id   AF-A0A416X0R1-F1
#
_cell.length_a   1.000
_cell.length_b   1.000
_cell.length_c   1.000
_cell.angle_alpha   90.00
_cell.angle_beta   90.00
_cell.angle_gamma   90.00
#
_symmetry.space_group_name_H-M   'P 1'
#
loop_
_entity.id
_entity.type
_entity.pdbx_description
1 polymer ?
#
loop_
_entity_poly.entity_id
_entity_poly.type
_entity_poly.pdbx_seq_one_letter_code
_entity_poly.pdbx_strand_id
1 'polypeptide(L)'
;MALTAAQEATLIQVADAFTRGKKINELSKTSGGIEGYTVEVQDHTGESKNVDLLQAINLVNKRIACRRWNETLSTPVGEAFGNIDFLRDLPSTLGLGCYLVTDDRVRRKLDPTNHYRFQDGSPAKLDGTDGQYMWCWNKHYYASWKEGNYLYEAVSTEPIEGKECYCIPEGGTAAIGGGVVDRTNLILCSIINETAQYRGGGNQTDWDGTYRTQLGKVATGITYRNYSTYARKRGEGWDANWYVAEAVPEYLFRIIFGTRHIQTAVNPEKDANGLYQGGLGAGVTNMPDWNGYNGYNPVVPCSAGVELGDGCGEATYNVMNADGTVRYAAKVPVFFGLKNLYGHIYRIVRGIIINAGASKTEGYVAPSLYASYNDASLDGMIKACELPRSEGYIKRVSMNKLAMLPTEVGGSASTYFADYFYTNAASSQGLRCRLAGSNAHAGTNAGSSCTNSHAAVTNASANVSAPLCYFKEDPVIN
;
A
#
# COMPACT_ATOMS: atom_id res chain seq x y z
N MET A 1 2.43 64.94 -33.77
CA MET A 1 2.52 65.11 -32.30
C MET A 1 3.98 65.07 -31.94
N ALA A 2 4.51 66.12 -31.32
CA ALA A 2 5.86 66.09 -30.74
C ALA A 2 5.80 65.29 -29.43
N LEU A 3 6.78 64.42 -29.20
CA LEU A 3 6.92 63.72 -27.93
C LEU A 3 7.33 64.71 -26.85
N THR A 4 6.87 64.49 -25.63
CA THR A 4 7.34 65.27 -24.48
C THR A 4 8.77 64.86 -24.12
N ALA A 5 9.54 65.75 -23.48
CA ALA A 5 10.92 65.46 -23.06
C ALA A 5 11.03 64.19 -22.18
N ALA A 6 10.01 63.87 -21.38
CA ALA A 6 9.96 62.64 -20.59
C ALA A 6 9.78 61.38 -21.47
N GLN A 7 8.98 61.48 -22.53
CA GLN A 7 8.80 60.39 -23.49
C GLN A 7 10.06 60.17 -24.33
N GLU A 8 10.75 61.23 -24.71
CA GLU A 8 12.04 61.14 -25.42
C GLU A 8 13.12 60.48 -24.54
N ALA A 9 13.24 60.89 -23.27
CA ALA A 9 14.17 60.26 -22.34
C ALA A 9 13.89 58.75 -22.15
N THR A 10 12.60 58.37 -22.12
CA THR A 10 12.20 56.96 -22.04
C THR A 10 12.56 56.19 -23.31
N LEU A 11 12.31 56.77 -24.49
CA LEU A 11 12.66 56.15 -25.77
C LEU A 11 14.16 55.98 -25.97
N ILE A 12 14.97 56.92 -25.48
CA ILE A 12 16.43 56.78 -25.46
C ILE A 12 16.84 55.58 -24.60
N GLN A 13 16.26 55.43 -23.40
CA GLN A 13 16.55 54.27 -22.55
C GLN A 13 16.12 52.94 -23.18
N VAL A 14 14.98 52.92 -23.89
CA VAL A 14 14.51 51.73 -24.63
C VAL A 14 15.43 51.41 -25.80
N ALA A 15 15.84 52.41 -26.57
CA ALA A 15 16.79 52.24 -27.68
C ALA A 15 18.15 51.73 -27.17
N ASP A 16 18.66 52.29 -26.08
CA ASP A 16 19.89 51.84 -25.44
C ASP A 16 19.78 50.42 -24.88
N ALA A 17 18.62 50.03 -24.35
CA ALA A 17 18.37 48.66 -23.89
C ALA A 17 18.32 47.67 -25.07
N PHE A 18 17.62 48.04 -26.15
CA PHE A 18 17.52 47.23 -27.37
C PHE A 18 18.90 47.01 -28.01
N THR A 19 19.72 48.06 -28.07
CA THR A 19 21.06 48.01 -28.67
C THR A 19 22.06 47.20 -27.83
N ARG A 20 21.87 47.15 -26.50
CA ARG A 20 22.70 46.35 -25.57
C ARG A 20 22.23 44.90 -25.41
N GLY A 21 21.04 44.56 -25.90
CA GLY A 21 20.51 43.21 -25.87
C GLY A 21 21.37 42.26 -26.70
N LYS A 22 21.75 41.12 -26.12
CA LYS A 22 22.48 40.06 -26.80
C LYS A 22 21.53 38.94 -27.19
N LYS A 23 21.74 38.33 -28.36
CA LYS A 23 21.09 37.07 -28.70
C LYS A 23 21.64 35.93 -27.85
N ILE A 24 20.85 34.88 -27.65
CA ILE A 24 21.24 33.76 -26.79
C ILE A 24 22.56 33.08 -27.22
N ASN A 25 22.86 33.06 -28.52
CA ASN A 25 24.09 32.52 -29.08
C ASN A 25 25.31 33.46 -28.97
N GLU A 26 25.09 34.71 -28.58
CA GLU A 26 26.12 35.73 -28.33
C GLU A 26 26.47 35.82 -26.83
N LEU A 27 25.74 35.10 -25.98
CA LEU A 27 26.03 34.97 -24.56
C LEU A 27 27.21 34.02 -24.33
N SER A 28 28.08 34.38 -23.39
CA SER A 28 29.15 33.49 -22.93
C SER A 28 28.57 32.28 -22.21
N LYS A 29 29.11 31.08 -22.49
CA LYS A 29 28.79 29.89 -21.70
C LYS A 29 29.24 30.09 -20.25
N THR A 30 28.41 29.67 -19.30
CA THR A 30 28.78 29.70 -17.88
C THR A 30 29.86 28.67 -17.57
N SER A 31 30.72 28.98 -16.59
CA SER A 31 31.77 28.11 -16.06
C SER A 31 31.66 27.87 -14.55
N GLY A 32 30.63 28.43 -13.90
CA GLY A 32 30.36 28.29 -12.46
C GLY A 32 29.12 27.42 -12.18
N GLY A 33 28.78 27.25 -10.90
CA GLY A 33 27.53 26.65 -10.49
C GLY A 33 26.31 27.49 -10.90
N ILE A 34 25.13 26.86 -10.88
CA ILE A 34 23.86 27.45 -11.36
C ILE A 34 23.07 28.14 -10.23
N GLU A 35 23.64 28.28 -9.04
CA GLU A 35 23.03 28.95 -7.91
C GLU A 35 22.70 30.41 -8.28
N GLY A 36 21.41 30.76 -8.30
CA GLY A 36 20.93 32.10 -8.63
C GLY A 36 20.63 32.35 -10.12
N TYR A 37 20.75 31.33 -10.97
CA TYR A 37 20.35 31.45 -12.38
C TYR A 37 18.84 31.32 -12.50
N THR A 38 18.21 32.25 -13.19
CA THR A 38 16.79 32.17 -13.56
C THR A 38 16.66 32.16 -15.07
N VAL A 39 15.72 31.37 -15.60
CA VAL A 39 15.36 31.38 -17.01
C VAL A 39 13.95 31.96 -17.19
N GLU A 40 13.79 32.77 -18.23
CA GLU A 40 12.47 33.16 -18.69
C GLU A 40 11.83 31.98 -19.42
N VAL A 41 10.59 31.68 -19.06
CA VAL A 41 9.76 30.64 -19.69
C VAL A 41 8.40 31.24 -20.02
N GLN A 42 7.75 30.71 -21.06
CA GLN A 42 6.42 31.16 -21.45
C GLN A 42 5.42 30.05 -21.13
N ASP A 43 4.30 30.40 -20.49
CA ASP A 43 3.23 29.42 -20.24
C ASP A 43 2.31 29.24 -21.46
N HIS A 44 1.35 28.31 -21.36
CA HIS A 44 0.41 28.00 -22.44
C HIS A 44 -0.54 29.15 -22.78
N THR A 45 -0.60 30.22 -21.97
CA THR A 45 -1.38 31.43 -22.22
C THR A 45 -0.56 32.51 -22.93
N GLY A 46 0.75 32.29 -23.08
CA GLY A 46 1.69 33.25 -23.66
C GLY A 46 2.32 34.20 -22.64
N GLU A 47 2.05 34.04 -21.34
CA GLU A 47 2.62 34.88 -20.28
C GLU A 47 4.06 34.47 -19.96
N SER A 48 4.98 35.45 -19.96
CA SER A 48 6.37 35.24 -19.53
C SER A 48 6.47 35.12 -18.01
N LYS A 49 7.13 34.07 -17.54
CA LYS A 49 7.42 33.75 -16.14
C LYS A 49 8.90 33.51 -15.95
N ASN A 50 9.38 33.57 -14.71
CA ASN A 50 10.74 33.15 -14.38
C ASN A 50 10.73 31.80 -13.67
N VAL A 51 11.79 31.01 -13.89
CA VAL A 51 12.03 29.76 -13.18
C VAL A 51 13.48 29.78 -12.68
N ASP A 52 13.68 29.46 -11.41
CA ASP A 52 15.02 29.24 -10.86
C ASP A 52 15.58 27.91 -11.40
N LEU A 53 16.72 27.99 -12.09
CA LEU A 53 17.29 26.87 -12.83
C LEU A 53 17.76 25.75 -11.90
N LEU A 54 18.28 26.11 -10.72
CA LEU A 54 18.70 25.14 -9.71
C LEU A 54 17.49 24.44 -9.07
N GLN A 55 16.43 25.18 -8.75
CA GLN A 55 15.18 24.61 -8.25
C GLN A 55 14.50 23.73 -9.30
N ALA A 56 14.50 24.12 -10.58
CA ALA A 56 13.97 23.31 -11.66
C ALA A 56 14.77 22.02 -11.85
N ILE A 57 16.10 22.12 -11.88
CA ILE A 57 17.00 20.95 -11.96
C ILE A 57 16.85 20.07 -10.72
N ASN A 58 16.71 20.64 -9.53
CA ASN A 58 16.46 19.89 -8.30
C ASN A 58 15.08 19.23 -8.30
N LEU A 59 14.06 19.84 -8.90
CA LEU A 59 12.75 19.20 -9.10
C LEU A 59 12.86 17.99 -10.05
N VAL A 60 13.68 18.12 -11.09
CA VAL A 60 13.95 17.07 -12.08
C VAL A 60 14.88 15.98 -11.52
N ASN A 61 15.82 16.34 -10.63
CA ASN A 61 16.81 15.39 -10.07
C ASN A 61 16.38 14.76 -8.75
N LYS A 62 15.36 15.29 -8.07
CA LYS A 62 14.79 14.64 -6.89
C LYS A 62 14.07 13.38 -7.33
N ARG A 63 14.67 12.22 -7.04
CA ARG A 63 14.09 10.87 -7.17
C ARG A 63 12.95 10.67 -6.17
N ILE A 64 11.95 11.54 -6.23
CA ILE A 64 10.80 11.56 -5.33
C ILE A 64 9.54 11.37 -6.16
N ALA A 65 8.82 10.29 -5.86
CA ALA A 65 7.50 10.01 -6.40
C ALA A 65 6.47 10.55 -5.41
N CYS A 66 5.72 11.59 -5.79
CA CYS A 66 4.81 12.27 -4.88
C CYS A 66 3.40 12.37 -5.45
N ARG A 67 2.42 12.12 -4.57
CA ARG A 67 1.03 12.52 -4.77
C ARG A 67 0.62 13.49 -3.68
N ARG A 68 -0.28 14.42 -4.00
CA ARG A 68 -0.87 15.33 -3.03
C ARG A 68 -2.38 15.35 -3.13
N TRP A 69 -3.05 15.57 -2.00
CA TRP A 69 -4.51 15.67 -1.92
C TRP A 69 -4.89 16.95 -1.22
N ASN A 70 -5.78 17.72 -1.85
CA ASN A 70 -6.37 18.90 -1.23
C ASN A 70 -7.43 18.45 -0.21
N GLU A 71 -7.13 18.60 1.08
CA GLU A 71 -8.00 18.15 2.17
C GLU A 71 -9.28 18.96 2.34
N THR A 72 -9.45 20.08 1.62
CA THR A 72 -10.73 20.82 1.56
C THR A 72 -11.69 20.23 0.54
N LEU A 73 -11.21 19.36 -0.35
CA LEU A 73 -12.02 18.68 -1.35
C LEU A 73 -12.41 17.29 -0.84
N SER A 74 -13.69 16.96 -0.97
CA SER A 74 -14.20 15.62 -0.63
C SER A 74 -13.93 14.62 -1.75
N THR A 75 -12.68 14.46 -2.16
CA THR A 75 -12.27 13.60 -3.29
C THR A 75 -11.22 12.57 -2.88
N PRO A 76 -11.28 11.33 -3.41
CA PRO A 76 -10.21 10.36 -3.24
C PRO A 76 -9.05 10.58 -4.20
N VAL A 77 -9.25 11.37 -5.27
CA VAL A 77 -8.29 11.56 -6.35
C VAL A 77 -7.20 12.53 -5.93
N GLY A 78 -5.94 12.11 -6.14
CA GLY A 78 -4.75 12.89 -5.83
C GLY A 78 -4.06 13.42 -7.08
N GLU A 79 -3.38 14.54 -6.94
CA GLU A 79 -2.60 15.18 -8.00
C GLU A 79 -1.18 14.63 -7.99
N ALA A 80 -0.62 14.35 -9.17
CA ALA A 80 0.80 14.09 -9.31
C ALA A 80 1.60 15.36 -9.02
N PHE A 81 2.71 15.24 -8.30
CA PHE A 81 3.54 16.36 -7.90
C PHE A 81 5.03 15.98 -7.96
N GLY A 82 5.89 16.94 -8.30
CA GLY A 82 7.33 16.70 -8.41
C GLY A 82 7.73 15.98 -9.70
N ASN A 83 8.64 15.01 -9.59
CA ASN A 83 9.18 14.29 -10.75
C ASN A 83 8.20 13.20 -11.23
N ILE A 84 7.50 13.49 -12.33
CA ILE A 84 6.50 12.62 -12.93
C ILE A 84 7.11 11.35 -13.53
N ASP A 85 8.30 11.45 -14.11
CA ASP A 85 9.00 10.30 -14.69
C ASP A 85 9.40 9.31 -13.59
N PHE A 86 9.93 9.81 -12.47
CA PHE A 86 10.24 8.97 -11.33
C PHE A 86 8.99 8.36 -10.68
N LEU A 87 7.88 9.09 -10.63
CA LEU A 87 6.59 8.52 -10.20
C LEU A 87 6.13 7.39 -11.12
N ARG A 88 6.30 7.53 -12.44
CA ARG A 88 5.99 6.49 -13.43
C ARG A 88 6.88 5.26 -13.27
N ASP A 89 8.17 5.49 -13.04
CA ASP A 89 9.20 4.45 -12.92
C ASP A 89 9.33 3.91 -11.48
N LEU A 90 8.53 4.39 -10.53
CA LEU A 90 8.59 3.95 -9.13
C LEU A 90 8.45 2.43 -8.97
N PRO A 91 7.51 1.73 -9.64
CA PRO A 91 7.36 0.29 -9.47
C PRO A 91 8.62 -0.49 -9.85
N SER A 92 9.28 -0.14 -10.95
CA SER A 92 10.52 -0.78 -11.39
C SER A 92 11.70 -0.38 -10.50
N THR A 93 11.79 0.88 -10.09
CA THR A 93 12.81 1.40 -9.18
C THR A 93 12.81 0.65 -7.83
N LEU A 94 11.62 0.41 -7.28
CA LEU A 94 11.46 -0.35 -6.04
C LEU A 94 11.49 -1.87 -6.25
N GLY A 95 11.65 -2.35 -7.49
CA GLY A 95 11.65 -3.77 -7.80
C GLY A 95 10.36 -4.48 -7.38
N LEU A 96 9.21 -3.78 -7.45
CA LEU A 96 7.92 -4.34 -7.03
C LEU A 96 7.60 -5.61 -7.82
N GLY A 97 6.88 -6.51 -7.16
CA GLY A 97 6.37 -7.74 -7.76
C GLY A 97 6.76 -8.99 -7.00
N CYS A 98 6.58 -10.14 -7.62
CA CYS A 98 6.68 -11.42 -6.93
C CYS A 98 8.08 -12.05 -7.02
N TYR A 99 8.45 -12.70 -5.92
CA TYR A 99 9.72 -13.39 -5.73
C TYR A 99 9.47 -14.71 -5.00
N LEU A 100 10.41 -15.63 -5.11
CA LEU A 100 10.55 -16.72 -4.14
C LEU A 100 11.65 -16.36 -3.14
N VAL A 101 11.34 -16.48 -1.86
CA VAL A 101 12.19 -16.04 -0.75
C VAL A 101 12.48 -17.21 0.18
N THR A 102 13.74 -17.55 0.32
CA THR A 102 14.22 -18.59 1.23
C THR A 102 14.29 -18.08 2.67
N ASP A 103 14.31 -18.97 3.67
CA ASP A 103 14.23 -18.58 5.08
C ASP A 103 15.41 -17.71 5.55
N ASP A 104 16.57 -17.78 4.90
CA ASP A 104 17.72 -16.88 5.09
C ASP A 104 17.54 -15.49 4.43
N ARG A 105 16.33 -15.22 3.92
CA ARG A 105 15.89 -13.97 3.29
C ARG A 105 16.69 -13.65 2.01
N VAL A 106 17.05 -14.68 1.24
CA VAL A 106 17.51 -14.54 -0.14
C VAL A 106 16.30 -14.65 -1.07
N ARG A 107 16.07 -13.58 -1.85
CA ARG A 107 14.95 -13.48 -2.80
C ARG A 107 15.43 -13.70 -4.23
N ARG A 108 14.61 -14.39 -5.04
CA ARG A 108 14.82 -14.57 -6.48
C ARG A 108 13.57 -14.14 -7.24
N LYS A 109 13.74 -13.24 -8.21
CA LYS A 109 12.66 -12.60 -8.94
C LYS A 109 11.95 -13.60 -9.86
N LEU A 110 10.62 -13.61 -9.82
CA LEU A 110 9.80 -14.38 -10.75
C LEU A 110 9.64 -13.63 -12.07
N ASP A 111 9.37 -14.36 -13.15
CA ASP A 111 9.06 -13.75 -14.44
C ASP A 111 7.80 -12.89 -14.30
N PRO A 112 7.85 -11.61 -14.73
CA PRO A 112 6.75 -10.66 -14.53
C PRO A 112 5.47 -11.02 -15.28
N THR A 113 5.51 -11.99 -16.21
CA THR A 113 4.37 -12.46 -16.99
C THR A 113 3.96 -13.89 -16.65
N ASN A 114 4.82 -14.65 -15.97
CA ASN A 114 4.55 -16.04 -15.60
C ASN A 114 5.28 -16.46 -14.32
N HIS A 115 4.59 -16.40 -13.20
CA HIS A 115 5.16 -16.73 -11.89
C HIS A 115 5.56 -18.21 -11.68
N TYR A 116 5.29 -19.11 -12.63
CA TYR A 116 5.85 -20.47 -12.61
C TYR A 116 7.25 -20.54 -13.25
N ARG A 117 7.86 -19.37 -13.53
CA ARG A 117 9.24 -19.22 -13.99
C ARG A 117 9.93 -18.13 -13.19
N PHE A 118 11.25 -18.25 -13.05
CA PHE A 118 12.11 -17.16 -12.64
C PHE A 118 12.32 -16.19 -13.81
N GLN A 119 12.76 -14.97 -13.52
CA GLN A 119 13.01 -13.94 -14.53
C GLN A 119 14.07 -14.35 -15.57
N ASP A 120 14.97 -15.28 -15.23
CA ASP A 120 15.94 -15.88 -16.15
C ASP A 120 15.36 -17.00 -17.05
N GLY A 121 14.06 -17.29 -16.92
CA GLY A 121 13.33 -18.29 -17.68
C GLY A 121 13.38 -19.71 -17.12
N SER A 122 14.14 -19.97 -16.05
CA SER A 122 14.14 -21.29 -15.40
C SER A 122 12.81 -21.56 -14.66
N PRO A 123 12.39 -22.83 -14.48
CA PRO A 123 11.13 -23.15 -13.79
C PRO A 123 11.16 -22.72 -12.31
N ALA A 124 10.02 -22.28 -11.80
CA ALA A 124 9.82 -21.90 -10.39
C ALA A 124 8.62 -22.64 -9.79
N LYS A 125 8.76 -23.13 -8.56
CA LYS A 125 7.71 -23.84 -7.82
C LYS A 125 7.17 -22.97 -6.69
N LEU A 126 5.87 -22.70 -6.75
CA LEU A 126 5.16 -21.90 -5.75
C LEU A 126 4.67 -22.73 -4.54
N ASP A 127 4.99 -24.03 -4.50
CA ASP A 127 4.50 -25.01 -3.51
C ASP A 127 5.29 -25.04 -2.19
N GLY A 128 6.32 -24.19 -2.08
CA GLY A 128 7.24 -24.10 -0.95
C GLY A 128 8.61 -24.71 -1.19
N THR A 129 8.82 -25.48 -2.27
CA THR A 129 10.10 -26.13 -2.58
C THR A 129 11.21 -25.12 -2.84
N ASP A 130 10.91 -24.05 -3.58
CA ASP A 130 11.88 -23.04 -3.99
C ASP A 130 11.87 -21.78 -3.10
N GLY A 131 11.07 -21.80 -2.02
CA GLY A 131 10.90 -20.69 -1.07
C GLY A 131 9.46 -20.21 -0.92
N GLN A 132 9.30 -19.12 -0.17
CA GLN A 132 8.01 -18.45 0.06
C GLN A 132 7.68 -17.54 -1.12
N TYR A 133 6.44 -17.62 -1.60
CA TYR A 133 5.91 -16.79 -2.68
C TYR A 133 5.52 -15.41 -2.16
N MET A 134 6.40 -14.43 -2.29
CA MET A 134 6.28 -13.12 -1.66
C MET A 134 6.16 -11.99 -2.69
N TRP A 135 5.35 -10.99 -2.38
CA TRP A 135 5.39 -9.70 -3.04
C TRP A 135 6.41 -8.81 -2.32
N CYS A 136 7.44 -8.34 -3.03
CA CYS A 136 8.58 -7.68 -2.40
C CYS A 136 8.78 -6.25 -2.90
N TRP A 137 9.58 -5.50 -2.13
CA TRP A 137 10.05 -4.16 -2.44
C TRP A 137 11.52 -3.99 -2.02
N ASN A 138 12.22 -3.06 -2.68
CA ASN A 138 13.56 -2.62 -2.30
C ASN A 138 13.50 -1.57 -1.20
N LYS A 139 14.64 -1.35 -0.53
CA LYS A 139 14.79 -0.27 0.45
C LYS A 139 14.37 1.08 -0.13
N HIS A 140 13.60 1.84 0.64
CA HIS A 140 13.14 3.17 0.24
C HIS A 140 12.78 4.02 1.46
N TYR A 141 12.47 5.29 1.21
CA TYR A 141 12.06 6.26 2.22
C TYR A 141 10.65 6.73 1.93
N TYR A 142 9.80 6.70 2.95
CA TYR A 142 8.44 7.24 2.88
C TYR A 142 8.34 8.49 3.75
N ALA A 143 7.69 9.53 3.24
CA ALA A 143 7.37 10.72 4.01
C ALA A 143 5.95 11.19 3.71
N SER A 144 5.33 11.83 4.71
CA SER A 144 4.08 12.54 4.55
C SER A 144 4.15 13.87 5.28
N TRP A 145 3.64 14.95 4.67
CA TRP A 145 3.59 16.26 5.32
C TRP A 145 2.39 17.06 4.83
N LYS A 146 2.04 18.10 5.59
CA LYS A 146 1.03 19.08 5.20
C LYS A 146 1.67 20.39 4.79
N GLU A 147 1.11 21.01 3.77
CA GLU A 147 1.47 22.35 3.33
C GLU A 147 0.22 23.05 2.80
N GLY A 148 -0.20 24.12 3.49
CA GLY A 148 -1.50 24.74 3.26
C GLY A 148 -2.64 23.71 3.38
N ASN A 149 -3.46 23.61 2.34
CA ASN A 149 -4.59 22.69 2.27
C ASN A 149 -4.22 21.28 1.79
N TYR A 150 -2.95 21.03 1.43
CA TYR A 150 -2.54 19.77 0.83
C TYR A 150 -1.86 18.85 1.83
N LEU A 151 -2.25 17.57 1.79
CA LEU A 151 -1.48 16.46 2.34
C LEU A 151 -0.67 15.82 1.22
N TYR A 152 0.65 15.75 1.40
CA TYR A 152 1.60 15.10 0.50
C TYR A 152 1.96 13.73 1.03
N GLU A 153 2.01 12.73 0.16
CA GLU A 153 2.64 11.43 0.42
C GLU A 153 3.69 11.19 -0.65
N ALA A 154 4.91 10.84 -0.24
CA ALA A 154 6.04 10.72 -1.12
C ALA A 154 6.91 9.50 -0.80
N VAL A 155 7.48 8.91 -1.85
CA VAL A 155 8.47 7.86 -1.77
C VAL A 155 9.73 8.25 -2.53
N SER A 156 10.89 7.92 -1.98
CA SER A 156 12.20 8.20 -2.56
C SER A 156 13.18 7.05 -2.31
N THR A 157 14.23 6.97 -3.13
CA THR A 157 15.36 6.05 -2.90
C THR A 157 16.37 6.58 -1.87
N GLU A 158 16.25 7.85 -1.52
CA GLU A 158 17.09 8.56 -0.55
C GLU A 158 16.21 9.38 0.42
N PRO A 159 16.69 9.73 1.63
CA PRO A 159 15.93 10.57 2.56
C PRO A 159 15.47 11.88 1.89
N ILE A 160 14.23 12.29 2.16
CA ILE A 160 13.66 13.53 1.61
C ILE A 160 14.09 14.69 2.52
N GLU A 161 14.95 15.55 1.98
CA GLU A 161 15.52 16.69 2.71
C GLU A 161 14.43 17.60 3.33
N GLY A 162 14.62 17.95 4.60
CA GLY A 162 13.71 18.82 5.34
C GLY A 162 12.37 18.18 5.76
N LYS A 163 12.19 16.86 5.55
CA LYS A 163 10.98 16.12 5.94
C LYS A 163 11.33 14.97 6.88
N GLU A 164 10.44 14.67 7.82
CA GLU A 164 10.52 13.42 8.59
C GLU A 164 10.29 12.25 7.62
N CYS A 165 11.25 11.32 7.58
CA CYS A 165 11.23 10.18 6.68
C CYS A 165 11.33 8.88 7.47
N TYR A 166 10.54 7.89 7.07
CA TYR A 166 10.67 6.52 7.54
C TYR A 166 11.50 5.73 6.54
N CYS A 167 12.63 5.20 7.00
CA CYS A 167 13.45 4.29 6.21
C CYS A 167 12.80 2.90 6.25
N ILE A 168 12.37 2.41 5.09
CA ILE A 168 11.76 1.09 4.94
C ILE A 168 12.82 0.15 4.40
N PRO A 169 13.23 -0.89 5.15
CA PRO A 169 14.16 -1.89 4.65
C PRO A 169 13.59 -2.65 3.43
N GLU A 170 14.48 -3.28 2.67
CA GLU A 170 14.09 -4.33 1.73
C GLU A 170 13.27 -5.40 2.46
N GLY A 171 12.17 -5.82 1.85
CA GLY A 171 11.26 -6.77 2.48
C GLY A 171 10.16 -7.26 1.55
N GLY A 172 9.20 -7.97 2.12
CA GLY A 172 8.05 -8.47 1.39
C GLY A 172 6.91 -8.95 2.28
N THR A 173 5.74 -9.09 1.67
CA THR A 173 4.54 -9.67 2.27
C THR A 173 4.02 -10.82 1.39
N ALA A 174 3.19 -11.69 1.92
CA ALA A 174 2.65 -12.84 1.21
C ALA A 174 1.91 -12.39 -0.07
N ALA A 175 2.34 -12.89 -1.24
CA ALA A 175 1.73 -12.50 -2.51
C ALA A 175 0.24 -12.90 -2.60
N ILE A 176 -0.19 -13.86 -1.79
CA ILE A 176 -1.54 -14.44 -1.79
C ILE A 176 -2.56 -13.66 -0.92
N GLY A 177 -2.15 -12.54 -0.32
CA GLY A 177 -3.05 -11.67 0.47
C GLY A 177 -3.43 -12.19 1.85
N GLY A 178 -2.86 -13.31 2.27
CA GLY A 178 -3.05 -13.95 3.58
C GLY A 178 -1.94 -14.99 3.84
N GLY A 179 -2.11 -15.85 4.83
CA GLY A 179 -1.09 -16.86 5.17
C GLY A 179 -1.63 -18.28 5.09
N VAL A 180 -0.83 -19.21 4.57
CA VAL A 180 -1.05 -20.66 4.65
C VAL A 180 -0.30 -21.19 5.87
N VAL A 181 -0.76 -22.26 6.51
CA VAL A 181 -0.03 -22.84 7.65
C VAL A 181 0.35 -24.28 7.33
N ASP A 182 1.63 -24.61 7.46
CA ASP A 182 2.06 -25.99 7.64
C ASP A 182 1.47 -26.50 8.95
N ARG A 183 0.40 -27.31 8.87
CA ARG A 183 -0.32 -27.78 10.07
C ARG A 183 0.48 -28.81 10.86
N THR A 184 1.48 -29.46 10.27
CA THR A 184 2.34 -30.43 10.96
C THR A 184 3.34 -29.71 11.85
N ASN A 185 4.06 -28.73 11.30
CA ASN A 185 5.12 -28.03 12.01
C ASN A 185 4.64 -26.72 12.68
N LEU A 186 3.41 -26.31 12.38
CA LEU A 186 2.80 -25.03 12.79
C LEU A 186 3.67 -23.85 12.39
N ILE A 187 3.99 -23.76 11.10
CA ILE A 187 4.79 -22.69 10.48
C ILE A 187 3.90 -21.91 9.52
N LEU A 188 3.96 -20.57 9.57
CA LEU A 188 3.23 -19.71 8.64
C LEU A 188 3.98 -19.65 7.30
N CYS A 189 3.28 -19.77 6.20
CA CYS A 189 3.81 -19.87 4.84
C CYS A 189 3.10 -18.89 3.91
N SER A 190 3.76 -18.56 2.80
CA SER A 190 3.13 -18.01 1.60
C SER A 190 3.45 -18.94 0.44
N ILE A 191 2.53 -19.86 0.13
CA ILE A 191 2.72 -20.92 -0.88
C ILE A 191 1.37 -21.26 -1.53
N ILE A 192 1.42 -21.96 -2.65
CA ILE A 192 0.27 -22.55 -3.33
C ILE A 192 0.41 -24.07 -3.22
N ASN A 193 -0.32 -24.66 -2.26
CA ASN A 193 -0.26 -26.09 -2.01
C ASN A 193 -1.64 -26.62 -1.58
N GLU A 194 -2.13 -27.63 -2.28
CA GLU A 194 -3.46 -28.21 -2.09
C GLU A 194 -3.45 -29.48 -1.24
N THR A 195 -2.30 -29.88 -0.69
CA THR A 195 -2.25 -31.07 0.17
C THR A 195 -2.89 -30.80 1.54
N ALA A 196 -3.38 -31.87 2.17
CA ALA A 196 -4.02 -31.84 3.48
C ALA A 196 -3.17 -31.20 4.60
N GLN A 197 -1.83 -31.22 4.47
CA GLN A 197 -0.91 -30.58 5.41
C GLN A 197 -1.06 -29.06 5.45
N TYR A 198 -1.46 -28.44 4.33
CA TYR A 198 -1.56 -27.00 4.16
C TYR A 198 -3.01 -26.50 4.09
N ARG A 199 -3.97 -27.30 4.58
CA ARG A 199 -5.39 -26.96 4.55
C ARG A 199 -5.65 -25.60 5.21
N GLY A 200 -6.29 -24.73 4.43
CA GLY A 200 -6.74 -23.41 4.82
C GLY A 200 -7.97 -23.43 5.72
N GLY A 201 -8.62 -22.27 5.82
CA GLY A 201 -9.78 -22.07 6.68
C GLY A 201 -9.48 -22.49 8.13
N GLY A 202 -10.53 -22.91 8.84
CA GLY A 202 -10.44 -23.52 10.16
C GLY A 202 -10.00 -24.99 10.18
N ASN A 203 -9.35 -25.49 9.12
CA ASN A 203 -8.81 -26.86 9.00
C ASN A 203 -9.87 -27.99 9.02
N GLN A 204 -11.00 -27.81 8.33
CA GLN A 204 -12.08 -28.80 8.25
C GLN A 204 -11.77 -29.90 7.22
N THR A 205 -11.41 -31.09 7.68
CA THR A 205 -11.08 -32.26 6.82
C THR A 205 -12.27 -32.75 5.99
N ASP A 206 -13.47 -32.71 6.55
CA ASP A 206 -14.67 -33.27 5.92
C ASP A 206 -15.11 -32.47 4.68
N TRP A 207 -14.49 -31.32 4.41
CA TRP A 207 -14.80 -30.46 3.27
C TRP A 207 -13.91 -30.68 2.06
N ASP A 208 -12.81 -31.42 2.19
CA ASP A 208 -11.76 -31.52 1.16
C ASP A 208 -12.29 -31.97 -0.21
N GLY A 209 -13.21 -32.93 -0.22
CA GLY A 209 -13.85 -33.47 -1.43
C GLY A 209 -15.14 -32.75 -1.84
N THR A 210 -15.42 -31.56 -1.32
CA THR A 210 -16.67 -30.84 -1.54
C THR A 210 -16.44 -29.47 -2.20
N TYR A 211 -17.51 -28.84 -2.69
CA TYR A 211 -17.48 -27.47 -3.20
C TYR A 211 -16.95 -26.43 -2.19
N ARG A 212 -16.93 -26.77 -0.88
CA ARG A 212 -16.49 -25.90 0.22
C ARG A 212 -15.03 -26.11 0.63
N THR A 213 -14.28 -26.93 -0.11
CA THR A 213 -12.89 -27.30 0.19
C THR A 213 -12.04 -26.11 0.60
N GLN A 214 -11.18 -26.33 1.60
CA GLN A 214 -10.21 -25.35 2.08
C GLN A 214 -8.78 -25.72 1.69
N LEU A 215 -8.59 -26.77 0.89
CA LEU A 215 -7.30 -27.06 0.26
C LEU A 215 -6.91 -25.90 -0.68
N GLY A 216 -5.63 -25.53 -0.67
CA GLY A 216 -5.12 -24.43 -1.49
C GLY A 216 -5.58 -23.03 -1.06
N LYS A 217 -6.19 -22.86 0.12
CA LYS A 217 -6.68 -21.57 0.64
C LYS A 217 -5.86 -21.10 1.84
N VAL A 218 -5.92 -19.80 2.12
CA VAL A 218 -5.29 -19.22 3.32
C VAL A 218 -5.89 -19.82 4.60
N ALA A 219 -5.11 -19.94 5.65
CA ALA A 219 -5.54 -20.41 6.96
C ALA A 219 -6.27 -19.29 7.72
N THR A 220 -7.36 -19.66 8.41
CA THR A 220 -8.15 -18.77 9.28
C THR A 220 -8.49 -19.48 10.59
N GLY A 221 -9.19 -18.81 11.51
CA GLY A 221 -9.59 -19.41 12.80
C GLY A 221 -8.41 -19.69 13.74
N ILE A 222 -7.26 -19.06 13.51
CA ILE A 222 -6.10 -19.10 14.39
C ILE A 222 -6.11 -17.82 15.23
N THR A 223 -5.67 -17.91 16.49
CA THR A 223 -5.57 -16.70 17.31
C THR A 223 -4.61 -15.71 16.68
N TYR A 224 -4.94 -14.42 16.76
CA TYR A 224 -4.16 -13.38 16.07
C TYR A 224 -2.69 -13.37 16.50
N ARG A 225 -2.41 -13.67 17.79
CA ARG A 225 -1.05 -13.87 18.30
C ARG A 225 -0.35 -15.08 17.66
N ASN A 226 -1.03 -16.21 17.49
CA ASN A 226 -0.38 -17.44 17.05
C ASN A 226 0.14 -17.37 15.61
N TYR A 227 -0.45 -16.54 14.75
CA TYR A 227 0.12 -16.28 13.43
C TYR A 227 1.58 -15.79 13.52
N SER A 228 1.86 -14.85 14.42
CA SER A 228 3.22 -14.32 14.65
C SER A 228 4.14 -15.40 15.21
N THR A 229 3.67 -16.20 16.17
CA THR A 229 4.42 -17.36 16.70
C THR A 229 4.80 -18.34 15.59
N TYR A 230 3.89 -18.62 14.66
CA TYR A 230 4.13 -19.56 13.55
C TYR A 230 5.05 -18.96 12.48
N ALA A 231 4.99 -17.66 12.23
CA ALA A 231 5.88 -16.97 11.31
C ALA A 231 7.33 -16.92 11.80
N ARG A 232 7.52 -16.58 13.08
CA ARG A 232 8.85 -16.43 13.70
C ARG A 232 9.64 -17.73 13.76
N LYS A 233 9.01 -18.90 13.58
CA LYS A 233 9.71 -20.19 13.42
C LYS A 233 10.62 -20.25 12.19
N ARG A 234 10.44 -19.34 11.22
CA ARG A 234 11.34 -19.20 10.06
C ARG A 234 12.65 -18.50 10.39
N GLY A 235 12.75 -17.86 11.56
CA GLY A 235 13.93 -17.15 12.01
C GLY A 235 13.74 -15.64 12.09
N GLU A 236 14.80 -14.95 12.48
CA GLU A 236 14.83 -13.49 12.63
C GLU A 236 14.47 -12.78 11.32
N GLY A 237 13.69 -11.70 11.44
CA GLY A 237 13.22 -10.93 10.29
C GLY A 237 11.90 -11.41 9.69
N TRP A 238 11.39 -12.58 10.09
CA TRP A 238 10.07 -13.08 9.69
C TRP A 238 9.01 -12.80 10.77
N ASP A 239 7.82 -12.36 10.34
CA ASP A 239 6.66 -12.22 11.22
C ASP A 239 5.35 -12.37 10.42
N ALA A 240 4.22 -12.28 11.11
CA ALA A 240 2.89 -12.26 10.52
C ALA A 240 2.41 -10.82 10.39
N ASN A 241 2.42 -10.30 9.17
CA ASN A 241 1.87 -9.00 8.78
C ASN A 241 2.20 -7.87 9.76
N TRP A 242 3.50 -7.68 9.99
CA TRP A 242 4.02 -6.54 10.74
C TRP A 242 3.51 -5.23 10.14
N TYR A 243 3.18 -4.24 10.97
CA TYR A 243 2.52 -3.02 10.51
C TYR A 243 3.24 -2.28 9.38
N VAL A 244 4.57 -2.33 9.35
CA VAL A 244 5.35 -1.76 8.23
C VAL A 244 5.06 -2.51 6.92
N ALA A 245 4.91 -3.84 6.94
CA ALA A 245 4.61 -4.65 5.77
C ALA A 245 3.16 -4.47 5.28
N GLU A 246 2.23 -4.13 6.17
CA GLU A 246 0.87 -3.73 5.79
C GLU A 246 0.85 -2.30 5.22
N ALA A 247 1.60 -1.37 5.81
CA ALA A 247 1.63 0.03 5.37
C ALA A 247 2.21 0.19 3.96
N VAL A 248 3.25 -0.57 3.60
CA VAL A 248 3.93 -0.50 2.29
C VAL A 248 2.97 -0.58 1.10
N PRO A 249 2.19 -1.65 0.91
CA PRO A 249 1.27 -1.74 -0.21
C PRO A 249 0.16 -0.68 -0.14
N GLU A 250 -0.27 -0.25 1.05
CA GLU A 250 -1.29 0.80 1.21
C GLU A 250 -0.85 2.14 0.62
N TYR A 251 0.31 2.68 1.04
CA TYR A 251 0.76 3.98 0.51
C TYR A 251 1.29 3.88 -0.91
N LEU A 252 1.92 2.76 -1.29
CA LEU A 252 2.40 2.59 -2.66
C LEU A 252 1.23 2.56 -3.65
N PHE A 253 0.13 1.89 -3.30
CA PHE A 253 -1.07 1.94 -4.14
C PHE A 253 -1.55 3.39 -4.32
N ARG A 254 -1.73 4.14 -3.22
CA ARG A 254 -2.21 5.53 -3.27
C ARG A 254 -1.32 6.44 -4.12
N ILE A 255 0.01 6.30 -3.99
CA ILE A 255 0.97 7.11 -4.73
C ILE A 255 0.98 6.74 -6.21
N ILE A 256 1.04 5.44 -6.53
CA ILE A 256 1.18 4.95 -7.91
C ILE A 256 -0.11 5.20 -8.71
N PHE A 257 -1.27 4.85 -8.14
CA PHE A 257 -2.58 4.99 -8.82
C PHE A 257 -3.19 6.39 -8.67
N GLY A 258 -2.68 7.22 -7.77
CA GLY A 258 -3.20 8.57 -7.55
C GLY A 258 -4.63 8.60 -7.01
N THR A 259 -5.09 7.54 -6.35
CA THR A 259 -6.41 7.50 -5.71
C THR A 259 -6.32 6.85 -4.34
N ARG A 260 -7.13 7.32 -3.41
CA ARG A 260 -7.34 6.67 -2.12
C ARG A 260 -8.44 5.61 -2.16
N HIS A 261 -9.29 5.64 -3.19
CA HIS A 261 -10.40 4.71 -3.35
C HIS A 261 -9.97 3.52 -4.21
N ILE A 262 -9.39 2.51 -3.56
CA ILE A 262 -8.87 1.31 -4.22
C ILE A 262 -9.95 0.53 -5.00
N GLN A 263 -11.21 0.63 -4.56
CA GLN A 263 -12.34 -0.03 -5.24
C GLN A 263 -12.82 0.69 -6.51
N THR A 264 -12.20 1.81 -6.90
CA THR A 264 -12.48 2.45 -8.20
C THR A 264 -12.31 1.41 -9.32
N ALA A 265 -13.15 1.49 -10.36
CA ALA A 265 -13.12 0.55 -11.47
C ALA A 265 -11.71 0.43 -12.07
N VAL A 266 -11.37 -0.79 -12.48
CA VAL A 266 -10.11 -1.05 -13.18
C VAL A 266 -10.09 -0.23 -14.47
N ASN A 267 -9.01 0.52 -14.67
CA ASN A 267 -8.74 1.20 -15.93
C ASN A 267 -7.44 0.64 -16.51
N PRO A 268 -7.49 -0.07 -17.66
CA PRO A 268 -6.28 -0.61 -18.27
C PRO A 268 -5.40 0.48 -18.89
N GLU A 269 -5.97 1.65 -19.22
CA GLU A 269 -5.26 2.74 -19.87
C GLU A 269 -4.49 3.58 -18.86
N LYS A 270 -3.33 4.09 -19.28
CA LYS A 270 -2.59 5.10 -18.52
C LYS A 270 -3.07 6.50 -18.86
N ASP A 271 -2.82 7.46 -17.98
CA ASP A 271 -3.05 8.87 -18.30
C ASP A 271 -2.04 9.39 -19.34
N ALA A 272 -2.17 10.66 -19.74
CA ALA A 272 -1.29 11.28 -20.73
C ALA A 272 0.20 11.30 -20.34
N ASN A 273 0.52 11.12 -19.05
CA ASN A 273 1.88 11.07 -18.53
C ASN A 273 2.39 9.62 -18.34
N GLY A 274 1.58 8.62 -18.66
CA GLY A 274 1.89 7.19 -18.46
C GLY A 274 1.60 6.68 -17.04
N LEU A 275 0.94 7.47 -16.19
CA LEU A 275 0.63 7.10 -14.82
C LEU A 275 -0.60 6.18 -14.74
N TYR A 276 -0.64 5.34 -13.71
CA TYR A 276 -1.82 4.52 -13.43
C TYR A 276 -3.00 5.39 -13.01
N GLN A 277 -4.21 4.93 -13.34
CA GLN A 277 -5.48 5.57 -13.02
C GLN A 277 -6.55 4.51 -12.72
N GLY A 278 -7.68 4.93 -12.16
CA GLY A 278 -8.72 4.01 -11.68
C GLY A 278 -8.31 3.31 -10.38
N GLY A 279 -8.78 2.08 -10.17
CA GLY A 279 -8.43 1.25 -9.02
C GLY A 279 -8.30 -0.22 -9.41
N LEU A 280 -8.61 -1.11 -8.46
CA LEU A 280 -8.55 -2.56 -8.64
C LEU A 280 -9.95 -3.22 -8.62
N GLY A 281 -11.01 -2.41 -8.74
CA GLY A 281 -12.40 -2.87 -8.78
C GLY A 281 -12.96 -3.28 -7.41
N ALA A 282 -14.15 -3.84 -7.36
CA ALA A 282 -14.80 -4.17 -6.09
C ALA A 282 -14.10 -5.30 -5.30
N GLY A 283 -13.24 -6.08 -5.95
CA GLY A 283 -12.63 -7.26 -5.34
C GLY A 283 -13.64 -8.36 -4.97
N VAL A 284 -13.30 -9.16 -3.96
CA VAL A 284 -14.10 -10.33 -3.50
C VAL A 284 -15.23 -9.91 -2.53
N THR A 285 -15.54 -8.62 -2.43
CA THR A 285 -16.32 -8.00 -1.34
C THR A 285 -17.83 -8.28 -1.34
N ASN A 286 -18.33 -8.97 -2.38
CA ASN A 286 -19.75 -9.16 -2.64
C ASN A 286 -20.18 -10.64 -2.64
N MET A 287 -19.51 -11.50 -1.86
CA MET A 287 -19.86 -12.90 -1.72
C MET A 287 -21.26 -13.06 -1.08
N PRO A 288 -22.24 -13.64 -1.80
CA PRO A 288 -23.60 -13.83 -1.29
C PRO A 288 -23.66 -14.99 -0.29
N ASP A 289 -24.39 -14.79 0.81
CA ASP A 289 -24.60 -15.78 1.87
C ASP A 289 -23.31 -16.52 2.26
N TRP A 290 -22.26 -15.75 2.56
CA TRP A 290 -20.95 -16.32 2.87
C TRP A 290 -20.98 -17.26 4.09
N ASN A 291 -21.79 -16.92 5.09
CA ASN A 291 -22.01 -17.76 6.26
C ASN A 291 -22.63 -19.12 5.88
N GLY A 292 -23.76 -19.11 5.16
CA GLY A 292 -24.42 -20.34 4.73
C GLY A 292 -23.59 -21.14 3.72
N TYR A 293 -22.72 -20.47 2.94
CA TYR A 293 -21.81 -21.12 2.01
C TYR A 293 -20.75 -21.95 2.73
N ASN A 294 -19.90 -21.35 3.56
CA ASN A 294 -18.79 -22.06 4.20
C ASN A 294 -18.41 -21.49 5.59
N GLY A 295 -19.36 -20.87 6.30
CA GLY A 295 -19.13 -20.37 7.66
C GLY A 295 -18.08 -19.27 7.73
N TYR A 296 -18.08 -18.36 6.75
CA TYR A 296 -17.11 -17.25 6.62
C TYR A 296 -15.65 -17.66 6.39
N ASN A 297 -15.39 -18.89 5.93
CA ASN A 297 -14.03 -19.32 5.56
C ASN A 297 -13.62 -18.76 4.18
N PRO A 298 -12.32 -18.70 3.85
CA PRO A 298 -11.87 -18.20 2.55
C PRO A 298 -12.58 -18.85 1.35
N VAL A 299 -12.94 -18.01 0.37
CA VAL A 299 -13.66 -18.47 -0.84
C VAL A 299 -12.75 -18.65 -2.06
N VAL A 300 -11.71 -17.82 -2.21
CA VAL A 300 -10.75 -17.85 -3.32
C VAL A 300 -9.49 -18.68 -2.96
N PRO A 301 -8.99 -19.56 -3.86
CA PRO A 301 -7.72 -20.28 -3.70
C PRO A 301 -6.50 -19.38 -3.92
N CYS A 302 -5.37 -19.76 -3.33
CA CYS A 302 -4.10 -19.03 -3.41
C CYS A 302 -3.54 -18.96 -4.85
N SER A 303 -4.00 -19.85 -5.75
CA SER A 303 -3.64 -19.89 -7.16
C SER A 303 -4.37 -18.87 -8.04
N ALA A 304 -5.47 -18.29 -7.57
CA ALA A 304 -6.24 -17.34 -8.38
C ALA A 304 -5.49 -16.02 -8.55
N GLY A 305 -5.44 -15.50 -9.78
CA GLY A 305 -4.74 -14.26 -10.11
C GLY A 305 -3.22 -14.43 -10.29
N VAL A 306 -2.69 -15.65 -10.26
CA VAL A 306 -1.29 -15.92 -10.59
C VAL A 306 -1.00 -15.66 -12.06
N GLU A 307 -2.00 -15.88 -12.92
CA GLU A 307 -1.96 -15.65 -14.37
C GLU A 307 -1.72 -14.21 -14.78
N LEU A 308 -1.93 -13.24 -13.87
CA LEU A 308 -1.66 -11.82 -14.12
C LEU A 308 -0.19 -11.45 -13.92
N GLY A 309 0.66 -12.35 -13.41
CA GLY A 309 2.06 -12.03 -13.16
C GLY A 309 2.23 -10.82 -12.23
N ASP A 310 3.19 -9.96 -12.54
CA ASP A 310 3.40 -8.65 -11.91
C ASP A 310 2.49 -7.55 -12.50
N GLY A 311 1.43 -7.93 -13.21
CA GLY A 311 0.42 -7.01 -13.71
C GLY A 311 -0.43 -6.37 -12.60
N CYS A 312 -1.30 -5.45 -13.01
CA CYS A 312 -2.33 -4.87 -12.17
C CYS A 312 -3.71 -5.08 -12.81
N GLY A 313 -4.75 -5.23 -11.99
CA GLY A 313 -6.13 -5.39 -12.46
C GLY A 313 -6.90 -6.40 -11.63
N GLU A 314 -7.79 -7.16 -12.27
CA GLU A 314 -8.58 -8.21 -11.63
C GLU A 314 -8.57 -9.51 -12.43
N ALA A 315 -8.45 -10.63 -11.72
CA ALA A 315 -8.69 -11.97 -12.25
C ALA A 315 -10.07 -12.47 -11.80
N THR A 316 -10.72 -13.34 -12.58
CA THR A 316 -12.03 -13.89 -12.21
C THR A 316 -11.90 -15.35 -11.75
N TYR A 317 -12.37 -15.63 -10.53
CA TYR A 317 -12.50 -16.99 -10.00
C TYR A 317 -13.96 -17.32 -9.74
N ASN A 318 -14.47 -18.37 -10.36
CA ASN A 318 -15.84 -18.82 -10.16
C ASN A 318 -15.94 -19.69 -8.90
N VAL A 319 -16.60 -19.15 -7.88
CA VAL A 319 -17.00 -19.89 -6.67
C VAL A 319 -18.23 -20.72 -7.02
N MET A 320 -18.15 -22.02 -6.79
CA MET A 320 -19.15 -22.99 -7.24
C MET A 320 -20.10 -23.41 -6.13
N ASN A 321 -21.35 -23.72 -6.48
CA ASN A 321 -22.32 -24.44 -5.66
C ASN A 321 -22.05 -25.95 -5.67
N ALA A 322 -22.75 -26.68 -4.79
CA ALA A 322 -22.71 -28.15 -4.73
C ALA A 322 -23.17 -28.81 -6.04
N ASP A 323 -24.11 -28.20 -6.75
CA ASP A 323 -24.66 -28.67 -8.03
C ASP A 323 -23.80 -28.32 -9.25
N GLY A 324 -22.63 -27.68 -9.04
CA GLY A 324 -21.73 -27.27 -10.11
C GLY A 324 -22.12 -25.96 -10.81
N THR A 325 -23.15 -25.25 -10.36
CA THR A 325 -23.45 -23.90 -10.87
C THR A 325 -22.54 -22.85 -10.25
N VAL A 326 -22.30 -21.74 -10.96
CA VAL A 326 -21.53 -20.60 -10.42
C VAL A 326 -22.39 -19.86 -9.41
N ARG A 327 -21.94 -19.79 -8.14
CA ARG A 327 -22.56 -18.97 -7.09
C ARG A 327 -22.10 -17.53 -7.18
N TYR A 328 -20.79 -17.32 -7.36
CA TYR A 328 -20.18 -16.01 -7.32
C TYR A 328 -18.94 -15.96 -8.20
N ALA A 329 -18.91 -15.03 -9.16
CA ALA A 329 -17.74 -14.72 -9.95
C ALA A 329 -16.87 -13.72 -9.16
N ALA A 330 -15.99 -14.24 -8.30
CA ALA A 330 -15.12 -13.44 -7.46
C ALA A 330 -14.07 -12.72 -8.31
N LYS A 331 -13.97 -11.40 -8.14
CA LYS A 331 -12.92 -10.59 -8.76
C LYS A 331 -11.74 -10.51 -7.81
N VAL A 332 -10.62 -11.13 -8.17
CA VAL A 332 -9.39 -11.15 -7.39
C VAL A 332 -8.56 -9.94 -7.79
N PRO A 333 -8.46 -8.88 -6.95
CA PRO A 333 -7.68 -7.70 -7.28
C PRO A 333 -6.19 -8.03 -7.18
N VAL A 334 -5.41 -7.54 -8.14
CA VAL A 334 -3.97 -7.75 -8.24
C VAL A 334 -3.23 -6.42 -8.34
N PHE A 335 -2.27 -6.18 -7.46
CA PHE A 335 -1.40 -5.00 -7.43
C PHE A 335 0.06 -5.42 -7.59
N PHE A 336 0.59 -5.33 -8.82
CA PHE A 336 1.90 -5.85 -9.17
C PHE A 336 2.11 -7.28 -8.67
N GLY A 337 1.14 -8.17 -8.90
CA GLY A 337 1.19 -9.55 -8.41
C GLY A 337 0.78 -9.77 -6.95
N LEU A 338 0.58 -8.75 -6.12
CA LEU A 338 -0.05 -8.90 -4.79
C LEU A 338 -1.57 -9.11 -4.94
N LYS A 339 -2.09 -10.25 -4.50
CA LYS A 339 -3.52 -10.58 -4.58
C LYS A 339 -4.24 -10.13 -3.32
N ASN A 340 -5.52 -9.77 -3.46
CA ASN A 340 -6.44 -9.58 -2.34
C ASN A 340 -5.89 -8.63 -1.26
N LEU A 341 -5.28 -7.51 -1.66
CA LEU A 341 -4.90 -6.43 -0.74
C LEU A 341 -6.12 -5.87 0.02
N TYR A 342 -7.34 -6.23 -0.38
CA TYR A 342 -8.58 -5.94 0.34
C TYR A 342 -9.66 -6.96 -0.03
N GLY A 343 -10.72 -6.99 0.76
CA GLY A 343 -12.02 -7.50 0.35
C GLY A 343 -12.23 -9.01 0.32
N HIS A 344 -11.23 -9.83 0.66
CA HIS A 344 -11.38 -11.29 0.75
C HIS A 344 -11.48 -11.76 2.19
N ILE A 345 -10.43 -11.52 2.97
CA ILE A 345 -10.28 -11.93 4.36
C ILE A 345 -9.60 -10.78 5.11
N TYR A 346 -10.04 -10.50 6.34
CA TYR A 346 -9.37 -9.51 7.18
C TYR A 346 -7.95 -9.95 7.46
N ARG A 347 -7.02 -9.00 7.45
CA ARG A 347 -5.63 -9.25 7.83
C ARG A 347 -5.36 -8.70 9.21
N ILE A 348 -4.92 -9.53 10.14
CA ILE A 348 -4.38 -9.01 11.40
C ILE A 348 -3.11 -8.21 11.12
N VAL A 349 -2.95 -7.07 11.78
CA VAL A 349 -1.73 -6.25 11.70
C VAL A 349 -1.00 -6.32 13.04
N ARG A 350 0.22 -6.88 13.03
CA ARG A 350 1.06 -7.05 14.23
C ARG A 350 1.96 -5.84 14.47
N GLY A 351 2.37 -5.63 15.72
CA GLY A 351 3.12 -4.45 16.13
C GLY A 351 2.29 -3.18 16.27
N ILE A 352 0.96 -3.24 16.09
CA ILE A 352 0.02 -2.17 16.45
C ILE A 352 -0.85 -2.62 17.62
N ILE A 353 -0.99 -1.76 18.63
CA ILE A 353 -1.97 -1.90 19.71
C ILE A 353 -2.85 -0.66 19.72
N ILE A 354 -4.17 -0.86 19.69
CA ILE A 354 -5.16 0.20 19.83
C ILE A 354 -5.72 0.12 21.26
N ASN A 355 -5.49 1.15 22.05
CA ASN A 355 -6.05 1.28 23.39
C ASN A 355 -7.42 1.96 23.31
N ALA A 356 -8.50 1.18 23.40
CA ALA A 356 -9.84 1.73 23.60
C ALA A 356 -10.01 2.10 25.08
N GLY A 357 -9.56 3.30 25.44
CA GLY A 357 -9.64 3.83 26.80
C GLY A 357 -11.04 4.34 27.17
N ALA A 358 -11.17 4.88 28.38
CA ALA A 358 -12.46 5.36 28.89
C ALA A 358 -13.02 6.57 28.15
N SER A 359 -12.16 7.53 27.79
CA SER A 359 -12.56 8.78 27.11
C SER A 359 -11.90 8.97 25.75
N LYS A 360 -10.81 8.24 25.48
CA LYS A 360 -10.01 8.35 24.25
C LYS A 360 -9.68 6.98 23.68
N THR A 361 -9.43 6.95 22.38
CA THR A 361 -8.89 5.78 21.68
C THR A 361 -7.54 6.17 21.09
N GLU A 362 -6.50 5.41 21.39
CA GLU A 362 -5.12 5.76 21.04
C GLU A 362 -4.43 4.59 20.33
N GLY A 363 -3.72 4.88 19.25
CA GLY A 363 -2.95 3.91 18.49
C GLY A 363 -1.48 3.96 18.87
N TYR A 364 -0.91 2.79 19.13
CA TYR A 364 0.50 2.60 19.50
C TYR A 364 1.17 1.63 18.53
N VAL A 365 2.44 1.89 18.20
CA VAL A 365 3.27 1.02 17.37
C VAL A 365 4.46 0.49 18.17
N ALA A 366 4.89 -0.72 17.87
CA ALA A 366 6.12 -1.30 18.40
C ALA A 366 7.32 -0.70 17.64
N PRO A 367 8.40 -0.30 18.34
CA PRO A 367 9.54 0.39 17.73
C PRO A 367 10.39 -0.51 16.83
N SER A 368 10.35 -1.83 17.02
CA SER A 368 11.23 -2.80 16.36
C SER A 368 10.52 -4.14 16.21
N LEU A 369 10.76 -4.83 15.09
CA LEU A 369 10.28 -6.20 14.87
C LEU A 369 11.13 -7.21 15.63
N TYR A 370 12.44 -6.93 15.74
CA TYR A 370 13.43 -7.83 16.32
C TYR A 370 13.37 -7.78 17.85
N ALA A 371 13.00 -6.63 18.41
CA ALA A 371 12.67 -6.50 19.82
C ALA A 371 11.36 -7.22 20.14
N SER A 372 11.30 -7.85 21.30
CA SER A 372 10.04 -8.38 21.83
C SER A 372 9.17 -7.22 22.33
N TYR A 373 7.87 -7.31 22.08
CA TYR A 373 6.88 -6.42 22.68
C TYR A 373 5.73 -7.25 23.27
N ASN A 374 5.00 -6.68 24.24
CA ASN A 374 3.92 -7.37 24.93
C ASN A 374 2.57 -6.85 24.43
N ASP A 375 1.77 -7.69 23.75
CA ASP A 375 0.43 -7.28 23.28
C ASP A 375 -0.57 -6.96 24.40
N ALA A 376 -0.24 -7.29 25.65
CA ALA A 376 -1.08 -7.00 26.81
C ALA A 376 -0.64 -5.75 27.59
N SER A 377 0.41 -5.04 27.13
CA SER A 377 0.90 -3.80 27.73
C SER A 377 1.21 -2.76 26.65
N LEU A 378 1.28 -1.49 27.07
CA LEU A 378 1.76 -0.38 26.25
C LEU A 378 3.22 -0.01 26.57
N ASP A 379 3.84 -0.69 27.53
CA ASP A 379 5.23 -0.42 27.94
C ASP A 379 6.18 -0.60 26.75
N GLY A 380 7.00 0.43 26.49
CA GLY A 380 7.95 0.44 25.37
C GLY A 380 7.31 0.67 23.98
N MET A 381 5.99 0.85 23.89
CA MET A 381 5.31 1.20 22.64
C MET A 381 5.34 2.72 22.39
N ILE A 382 5.31 3.12 21.12
CA ILE A 382 5.30 4.54 20.71
C ILE A 382 3.88 4.94 20.35
N LYS A 383 3.33 5.99 20.99
CA LYS A 383 2.02 6.55 20.61
C LYS A 383 2.11 7.20 19.22
N ALA A 384 1.29 6.75 18.29
CA ALA A 384 1.30 7.23 16.90
C ALA A 384 0.15 8.22 16.61
N CYS A 385 -1.05 7.98 17.14
CA CYS A 385 -2.22 8.83 16.88
C CYS A 385 -3.38 8.62 17.90
N GLU A 386 -4.41 9.46 17.79
CA GLU A 386 -5.72 9.26 18.43
C GLU A 386 -6.75 8.90 17.35
N LEU A 387 -7.61 7.91 17.63
CA LEU A 387 -8.63 7.40 16.71
C LEU A 387 -10.02 7.92 17.12
N PRO A 388 -10.96 8.06 16.17
CA PRO A 388 -12.36 8.32 16.49
C PRO A 388 -12.96 7.23 17.40
N ARG A 389 -13.95 7.60 18.22
CA ARG A 389 -14.73 6.64 19.03
C ARG A 389 -16.01 6.17 18.35
N SER A 390 -16.35 6.77 17.21
CA SER A 390 -17.45 6.38 16.34
C SER A 390 -16.92 5.74 15.06
N GLU A 391 -17.64 4.75 14.57
CA GLU A 391 -17.39 4.15 13.26
C GLU A 391 -17.90 5.04 12.11
N GLY A 392 -17.41 4.78 10.89
CA GLY A 392 -17.81 5.51 9.70
C GLY A 392 -16.80 5.43 8.57
N TYR A 393 -17.16 6.00 7.41
CA TYR A 393 -16.24 6.15 6.29
C TYR A 393 -15.09 7.09 6.64
N ILE A 394 -13.88 6.65 6.35
CA ILE A 394 -12.62 7.29 6.74
C ILE A 394 -12.44 8.57 5.93
N LYS A 395 -12.23 9.66 6.67
CA LYS A 395 -11.90 10.97 6.12
C LYS A 395 -10.41 11.27 6.20
N ARG A 396 -9.76 10.86 7.28
CA ARG A 396 -8.31 11.02 7.48
C ARG A 396 -7.67 9.78 8.11
N VAL A 397 -6.45 9.49 7.70
CA VAL A 397 -5.58 8.44 8.23
C VAL A 397 -4.27 9.09 8.70
N SER A 398 -3.75 8.64 9.84
CA SER A 398 -2.41 9.02 10.30
C SER A 398 -1.36 8.14 9.65
N MET A 399 -0.45 8.78 8.91
CA MET A 399 0.75 8.15 8.37
C MET A 399 1.93 8.23 9.34
N ASN A 400 1.73 8.91 10.48
CA ASN A 400 2.73 9.03 11.54
C ASN A 400 3.14 7.65 12.02
N LYS A 401 4.45 7.41 12.10
CA LYS A 401 5.06 6.14 12.50
C LYS A 401 4.52 4.94 11.71
N LEU A 402 4.07 5.16 10.48
CA LEU A 402 3.46 4.16 9.59
C LEU A 402 2.26 3.43 10.19
N ALA A 403 1.57 4.04 11.16
CA ALA A 403 0.46 3.38 11.86
C ALA A 403 -0.72 3.07 10.91
N MET A 404 -0.95 3.92 9.90
CA MET A 404 -2.04 3.79 8.92
C MET A 404 -3.41 3.64 9.61
N LEU A 405 -3.61 4.36 10.72
CA LEU A 405 -4.83 4.29 11.53
C LEU A 405 -5.75 5.50 11.26
N PRO A 406 -7.08 5.30 11.21
CA PRO A 406 -8.04 6.39 11.03
C PRO A 406 -7.98 7.43 12.16
N THR A 407 -7.95 8.71 11.81
CA THR A 407 -8.00 9.83 12.79
C THR A 407 -9.26 10.68 12.66
N GLU A 408 -10.03 10.50 11.58
CA GLU A 408 -11.31 11.17 11.37
C GLU A 408 -12.22 10.32 10.48
N VAL A 409 -13.50 10.27 10.85
CA VAL A 409 -14.58 9.69 10.02
C VAL A 409 -15.54 10.79 9.57
N GLY A 410 -16.35 10.50 8.56
CA GLY A 410 -17.30 11.44 7.96
C GLY A 410 -17.19 11.57 6.44
N GLY A 411 -16.50 10.63 5.79
CA GLY A 411 -16.53 10.48 4.34
C GLY A 411 -17.76 9.71 3.84
N SER A 412 -17.63 9.09 2.67
CA SER A 412 -18.62 8.21 2.04
C SER A 412 -17.91 7.10 1.26
N ALA A 413 -18.67 6.17 0.68
CA ALA A 413 -18.18 5.13 -0.22
C ALA A 413 -17.44 5.63 -1.50
N SER A 414 -17.31 6.94 -1.69
CA SER A 414 -16.69 7.52 -2.88
C SER A 414 -15.90 8.81 -2.60
N THR A 415 -15.76 9.22 -1.33
CA THR A 415 -15.05 10.45 -0.94
C THR A 415 -13.93 10.14 0.04
N TYR A 416 -12.89 10.98 0.04
CA TYR A 416 -11.70 10.82 0.89
C TYR A 416 -11.03 9.45 0.71
N PHE A 417 -11.05 8.56 1.72
CA PHE A 417 -10.47 7.22 1.57
C PHE A 417 -11.46 6.20 1.00
N ALA A 418 -12.76 6.48 1.04
CA ALA A 418 -13.82 5.57 0.62
C ALA A 418 -13.85 4.20 1.32
N ASP A 419 -13.05 4.04 2.38
CA ASP A 419 -12.93 2.83 3.19
C ASP A 419 -13.60 3.05 4.55
N TYR A 420 -14.06 1.97 5.20
CA TYR A 420 -14.78 2.07 6.47
C TYR A 420 -13.87 1.82 7.69
N PHE A 421 -14.09 2.55 8.77
CA PHE A 421 -13.51 2.31 10.09
C PHE A 421 -14.56 1.71 11.02
N TYR A 422 -14.33 0.49 11.48
CA TYR A 422 -15.17 -0.21 12.44
C TYR A 422 -14.57 -0.13 13.85
N THR A 423 -15.38 0.31 14.81
CA THR A 423 -14.98 0.40 16.21
C THR A 423 -16.16 0.34 17.17
N ASN A 424 -15.94 -0.24 18.35
CA ASN A 424 -16.88 -0.23 19.47
C ASN A 424 -16.26 0.42 20.71
N ALA A 425 -15.23 1.25 20.52
CA ALA A 425 -14.51 1.87 21.63
C ALA A 425 -15.41 2.72 22.54
N ALA A 426 -16.52 3.27 22.01
CA ALA A 426 -17.51 4.00 22.80
C ALA A 426 -18.23 3.13 23.84
N SER A 427 -18.44 1.84 23.58
CA SER A 427 -19.19 0.91 24.43
C SER A 427 -18.34 -0.17 25.08
N SER A 428 -17.08 -0.33 24.67
CA SER A 428 -16.19 -1.37 25.18
C SER A 428 -14.74 -0.92 25.25
N GLN A 429 -14.13 -1.02 26.43
CA GLN A 429 -12.74 -0.65 26.67
C GLN A 429 -11.79 -1.84 26.53
N GLY A 430 -10.49 -1.56 26.37
CA GLY A 430 -9.43 -2.57 26.39
C GLY A 430 -8.47 -2.45 25.20
N LEU A 431 -7.41 -3.26 25.25
CA LEU A 431 -6.42 -3.34 24.18
C LEU A 431 -6.95 -4.15 23.00
N ARG A 432 -6.83 -3.60 21.81
CA ARG A 432 -7.32 -4.14 20.54
C ARG A 432 -6.16 -4.23 19.55
N CYS A 433 -6.33 -5.05 18.53
CA CYS A 433 -5.48 -5.05 17.35
C CYS A 433 -6.15 -4.34 16.18
N ARG A 434 -5.37 -4.00 15.15
CA ARG A 434 -5.88 -3.57 13.85
C ARG A 434 -6.15 -4.80 12.97
N LEU A 435 -7.36 -4.91 12.45
CA LEU A 435 -7.67 -5.76 11.29
C LEU A 435 -7.79 -4.86 10.05
N ALA A 436 -7.04 -5.17 8.99
CA ALA A 436 -6.97 -4.39 7.75
C ALA A 436 -7.67 -5.08 6.57
N GLY A 437 -8.01 -4.31 5.54
CA GLY A 437 -8.43 -4.83 4.22
C GLY A 437 -9.90 -5.22 4.08
N SER A 438 -10.63 -5.45 5.17
CA SER A 438 -12.01 -5.96 5.17
C SER A 438 -12.16 -7.38 4.62
N ASN A 439 -13.42 -7.81 4.41
CA ASN A 439 -13.76 -9.20 4.11
C ASN A 439 -14.70 -9.35 2.90
N ALA A 440 -14.95 -10.60 2.50
CA ALA A 440 -15.73 -10.97 1.32
C ALA A 440 -17.21 -10.55 1.29
N HIS A 441 -17.75 -9.96 2.36
CA HIS A 441 -19.14 -9.48 2.43
C HIS A 441 -19.22 -7.96 2.72
N ALA A 442 -18.09 -7.25 2.74
CA ALA A 442 -18.10 -5.85 3.18
C ALA A 442 -18.67 -4.86 2.15
N GLY A 443 -18.78 -5.26 0.87
CA GLY A 443 -19.17 -4.38 -0.23
C GLY A 443 -18.34 -3.09 -0.27
N THR A 444 -19.01 -1.95 -0.36
CA THR A 444 -18.38 -0.62 -0.46
C THR A 444 -17.60 -0.19 0.79
N ASN A 445 -17.71 -0.92 1.90
CA ASN A 445 -16.96 -0.59 3.12
C ASN A 445 -15.50 -1.07 3.08
N ALA A 446 -15.16 -1.96 2.13
CA ALA A 446 -13.83 -2.52 2.02
C ALA A 446 -12.81 -1.56 1.38
N GLY A 447 -11.54 -1.90 1.55
CA GLY A 447 -10.44 -1.22 0.87
C GLY A 447 -9.15 -1.35 1.67
N SER A 448 -8.06 -0.81 1.15
CA SER A 448 -6.73 -1.02 1.71
C SER A 448 -6.55 -0.32 3.06
N SER A 449 -7.22 0.81 3.29
CA SER A 449 -7.18 1.56 4.56
C SER A 449 -8.31 1.15 5.51
N CYS A 450 -9.24 0.28 5.08
CA CYS A 450 -10.32 -0.23 5.94
C CYS A 450 -9.73 -0.83 7.21
N THR A 451 -10.24 -0.38 8.36
CA THR A 451 -9.71 -0.76 9.67
C THR A 451 -10.82 -1.22 10.58
N ASN A 452 -10.65 -2.36 11.23
CA ASN A 452 -11.53 -2.85 12.28
C ASN A 452 -10.74 -3.01 13.59
N SER A 453 -11.26 -2.41 14.65
CA SER A 453 -10.63 -2.30 15.97
C SER A 453 -11.44 -2.96 17.09
N HIS A 454 -12.33 -3.90 16.78
CA HIS A 454 -13.20 -4.54 17.77
C HIS A 454 -12.50 -5.62 18.61
N ALA A 455 -11.50 -6.28 18.06
CA ALA A 455 -11.00 -7.54 18.60
C ALA A 455 -9.68 -7.37 19.36
N ALA A 456 -9.51 -8.16 20.41
CA ALA A 456 -8.22 -8.35 21.08
C ALA A 456 -7.37 -9.37 20.32
N VAL A 457 -6.06 -9.40 20.62
CA VAL A 457 -5.09 -10.34 19.99
C VAL A 457 -5.34 -11.83 20.29
N THR A 458 -6.21 -12.12 21.25
CA THR A 458 -6.61 -13.49 21.61
C THR A 458 -7.76 -14.01 20.76
N ASN A 459 -8.41 -13.15 19.97
CA ASN A 459 -9.53 -13.56 19.13
C ASN A 459 -9.07 -14.50 18.00
N ALA A 460 -9.98 -15.37 17.56
CA ALA A 460 -9.79 -16.28 16.44
C ALA A 460 -11.10 -16.29 15.63
N SER A 461 -11.03 -15.95 14.34
CA SER A 461 -12.23 -15.80 13.50
C SER A 461 -12.02 -16.46 12.15
N ALA A 462 -13.08 -17.06 11.60
CA ALA A 462 -13.03 -17.79 10.33
C ALA A 462 -12.73 -16.89 9.12
N ASN A 463 -12.96 -15.58 9.25
CA ASN A 463 -12.73 -14.56 8.23
C ASN A 463 -11.49 -13.69 8.48
N VAL A 464 -10.53 -14.17 9.30
CA VAL A 464 -9.28 -13.46 9.57
C VAL A 464 -8.09 -14.36 9.30
N SER A 465 -7.09 -13.83 8.60
CA SER A 465 -5.79 -14.45 8.34
C SER A 465 -4.66 -13.44 8.63
N ALA A 466 -3.42 -13.86 8.44
CA ALA A 466 -2.25 -12.99 8.49
C ALA A 466 -1.30 -13.32 7.33
N PRO A 467 -1.01 -12.38 6.43
CA PRO A 467 0.12 -12.52 5.50
C PRO A 467 1.42 -12.83 6.25
N LEU A 468 2.20 -13.78 5.74
CA LEU A 468 3.60 -13.86 6.10
C LEU A 468 4.31 -12.58 5.63
N CYS A 469 5.25 -12.05 6.40
CA CYS A 469 6.12 -10.96 5.96
C CYS A 469 7.57 -11.20 6.38
N TYR A 470 8.50 -10.56 5.67
CA TYR A 470 9.91 -10.53 6.06
C TYR A 470 10.56 -9.17 5.79
N PHE A 471 11.64 -8.91 6.51
CA PHE A 471 12.53 -7.77 6.29
C PHE A 471 13.99 -8.18 6.33
N LYS A 472 14.81 -7.62 5.44
CA LYS A 472 16.25 -7.88 5.37
C LYS A 472 17.01 -7.29 6.56
N GLU A 473 16.53 -6.16 7.06
CA GLU A 473 17.01 -5.45 8.26
C GLU A 473 15.82 -5.14 9.15
N ASP A 474 16.03 -4.81 10.42
CA ASP A 474 14.95 -4.46 11.33
C ASP A 474 14.26 -3.14 10.89
N PRO A 475 12.94 -3.14 10.65
CA PRO A 475 12.21 -1.92 10.32
C PRO A 475 11.97 -1.07 11.59
N VAL A 476 13.01 -0.38 12.03
CA VAL A 476 12.99 0.45 13.25
C VAL A 476 12.21 1.74 13.02
N ILE A 477 11.30 2.04 13.94
CA ILE A 477 10.57 3.30 14.04
C ILE A 477 10.98 4.00 15.34
N ASN A 478 11.50 5.21 15.19
CA ASN A 478 11.93 6.09 16.29
C ASN A 478 10.84 7.09 16.67
#